data_AF-A0A729G0K8-F1
#
_entry.id   AF-A0A729G0K8-F1
#
_cell.length_a   1.000
_cell.length_b   1.000
_cell.length_c   1.000
_cell.angle_alpha   90.00
_cell.angle_beta   90.00
_cell.angle_gamma   90.00
#
_symmetry.space_group_name_H-M   'P 1'
#
loop_
_entity.id
_entity.type
_entity.pdbx_description
1 polymer ?
#
loop_
_entity_poly.entity_id
_entity_poly.type
_entity_poly.pdbx_seq_one_letter_code
_entity_poly.pdbx_strand_id
1 'polypeptide(L)' 'MKKFTQDSIRLAMLGSLEGYVFSVVDSIEFDIGRKLTSDEQQQVYRFVEDKINSATKEVDS' A
#
# COMPACT_ATOMS: atom_id res chain seq x y z
N MET A 1 4.34 10.23 26.15
CA MET A 1 3.70 10.43 24.83
C MET A 1 4.67 9.97 23.75
N LYS A 2 4.22 9.19 22.76
CA LYS A 2 5.07 8.89 21.59
C LYS A 2 5.25 10.18 20.78
N LYS A 3 6.48 10.50 20.36
CA LYS A 3 6.74 11.63 19.47
C LYS A 3 6.26 11.27 18.06
N PHE A 4 5.68 12.23 17.36
CA PHE A 4 5.37 12.09 15.94
C PHE A 4 6.68 12.09 15.14
N THR A 5 6.95 11.00 14.43
CA THR A 5 8.17 10.79 13.62
C THR A 5 7.81 10.32 12.21
N GLN A 6 8.74 10.42 11.26
CA GLN A 6 8.55 9.82 9.92
C GLN A 6 8.31 8.31 10.01
N ASP A 7 8.99 7.64 10.93
CA ASP A 7 8.76 6.23 11.24
C ASP A 7 7.31 5.94 11.70
N SER A 8 6.69 6.88 12.44
CA SER A 8 5.27 6.76 12.82
C SER A 8 4.34 6.84 11.61
N ILE A 9 4.66 7.66 10.61
CA ILE A 9 3.93 7.75 9.35
C ILE A 9 4.11 6.45 8.55
N ARG A 10 5.34 5.96 8.43
CA ARG A 10 5.65 4.69 7.74
C ARG A 10 4.86 3.53 8.33
N LEU A 11 4.87 3.38 9.65
CA LEU A 11 4.12 2.32 10.33
C LEU A 11 2.61 2.49 10.13
N ALA A 12 2.10 3.73 10.11
CA ALA A 12 0.69 3.98 9.81
C ALA A 12 0.32 3.63 8.36
N MET A 13 1.20 3.90 7.39
CA MET A 13 1.01 3.49 5.99
C MET A 13 0.95 1.97 5.86
N LEU A 14 1.90 1.26 6.47
CA LEU A 14 1.90 -0.22 6.49
C LEU A 14 0.68 -0.79 7.21
N GLY A 15 0.29 -0.20 8.34
CA GLY A 15 -0.92 -0.60 9.07
C GLY A 15 -2.21 -0.33 8.30
N SER A 16 -2.20 0.60 7.34
CA SER A 16 -3.33 0.94 6.47
C SER A 16 -3.27 0.24 5.11
N LEU A 17 -2.25 -0.61 4.87
CA LEU A 17 -1.95 -1.20 3.57
C LEU A 17 -3.15 -1.95 2.99
N GLU A 18 -3.80 -2.81 3.78
CA GLU A 18 -4.93 -3.63 3.30
C GLU A 18 -6.10 -2.76 2.81
N GLY A 19 -6.49 -1.74 3.59
CA GLY A 19 -7.56 -0.82 3.20
C GLY A 19 -7.19 0.06 1.99
N TYR A 20 -5.92 0.46 1.90
CA TYR A 20 -5.44 1.18 0.73
C TYR A 20 -5.42 0.30 -0.52
N VAL A 21 -4.92 -0.93 -0.43
CA VAL A 21 -4.93 -1.92 -1.52
C VAL A 21 -6.34 -2.21 -1.99
N PHE A 22 -7.31 -2.37 -1.08
CA PHE A 22 -8.72 -2.51 -1.44
C PHE A 22 -9.21 -1.34 -2.31
N SER A 23 -8.89 -0.11 -1.91
CA SER A 23 -9.27 1.10 -2.66
C SER A 23 -8.60 1.16 -4.04
N VAL A 24 -7.34 0.73 -4.15
CA VAL A 24 -6.61 0.64 -5.42
C VAL A 24 -7.24 -0.41 -6.33
N VAL A 25 -7.57 -1.60 -5.80
CA VAL A 25 -8.27 -2.66 -6.54
C VAL A 25 -9.60 -2.16 -7.06
N ASP A 26 -10.43 -1.54 -6.22
CA ASP A 26 -11.74 -1.02 -6.62
C ASP A 26 -11.62 0.02 -7.77
N SER A 27 -10.64 0.93 -7.67
CA SER A 27 -10.37 1.89 -8.73
C SER A 27 -9.92 1.24 -10.04
N ILE A 28 -9.10 0.19 -10.00
CA ILE A 28 -8.66 -0.54 -11.19
C ILE A 28 -9.85 -1.27 -11.81
N GLU A 29 -10.63 -1.98 -11.00
CA GLU A 29 -11.80 -2.74 -11.46
C GLU A 29 -12.85 -1.85 -12.11
N PHE A 30 -13.05 -0.64 -11.57
CA PHE A 30 -13.90 0.38 -12.15
C PHE A 30 -13.41 0.81 -13.55
N ASP A 31 -12.11 1.08 -13.70
CA ASP A 31 -11.51 1.54 -14.94
C ASP A 31 -11.52 0.47 -16.04
N ILE A 32 -11.17 -0.78 -15.70
CA ILE A 32 -11.10 -1.88 -16.67
C ILE A 32 -12.46 -2.57 -16.92
N GLY A 33 -13.49 -2.21 -16.14
CA GLY A 33 -14.85 -2.73 -16.30
C GLY A 33 -15.04 -4.21 -15.93
N ARG A 34 -14.13 -4.78 -15.11
CA ARG A 34 -14.24 -6.16 -14.61
C ARG A 34 -13.57 -6.33 -13.26
N LYS A 35 -13.95 -7.39 -12.55
CA LYS A 35 -13.26 -7.82 -11.33
C LYS A 35 -11.87 -8.37 -11.64
N LEU A 36 -10.92 -8.08 -10.76
CA LEU A 36 -9.61 -8.70 -10.76
C LEU A 36 -9.72 -10.13 -10.24
N THR A 37 -8.89 -11.02 -10.76
CA THR A 37 -8.71 -12.36 -10.19
C THR A 37 -7.95 -12.26 -8.86
N SER A 38 -8.01 -13.32 -8.05
CA SER A 38 -7.25 -13.37 -6.80
C SER A 38 -5.74 -13.14 -7.02
N ASP A 39 -5.19 -13.66 -8.12
CA ASP A 39 -3.77 -13.50 -8.46
C ASP A 39 -3.44 -12.05 -8.82
N GLU A 40 -4.32 -11.38 -9.57
CA GLU A 40 -4.19 -9.97 -9.92
C GLU A 40 -4.31 -9.08 -8.67
N GLN A 41 -5.26 -9.35 -7.76
CA GLN A 41 -5.37 -8.63 -6.50
C GLN A 41 -4.11 -8.82 -5.62
N GLN A 42 -3.56 -10.04 -5.60
CA GLN A 42 -2.31 -10.31 -4.89
C GLN A 42 -1.11 -9.60 -5.53
N GLN A 43 -1.11 -9.43 -6.86
CA GLN A 43 -0.11 -8.62 -7.55
C GLN A 43 -0.21 -7.14 -7.17
N VAL A 44 -1.42 -6.58 -7.10
CA VAL A 44 -1.65 -5.20 -6.64
C VAL A 44 -1.14 -5.05 -5.20
N TYR A 45 -1.47 -5.98 -4.31
CA TYR A 45 -1.01 -5.95 -2.92
C TYR A 45 0.52 -5.87 -2.84
N ARG A 46 1.23 -6.82 -3.47
CA ARG A 46 2.70 -6.89 -3.46
C ARG A 46 3.32 -5.62 -4.04
N PHE A 47 2.76 -5.12 -5.15
CA PHE A 47 3.26 -3.91 -5.78
C PHE A 47 3.13 -2.69 -4.85
N VAL A 48 1.98 -2.51 -4.20
CA VAL A 48 1.76 -1.40 -3.27
C VAL A 48 2.65 -1.51 -2.03
N GLU A 49 2.75 -2.70 -1.44
CA GLU A 49 3.63 -2.98 -0.30
C GLU A 49 5.09 -2.62 -0.62
N ASP A 50 5.61 -3.10 -1.76
CA ASP A 50 6.97 -2.82 -2.20
C ASP A 50 7.21 -1.32 -2.40
N LYS A 51 6.24 -0.58 -2.95
CA LYS A 51 6.35 0.87 -3.14
C LYS A 51 6.34 1.63 -1.84
N ILE A 52 5.48 1.27 -0.88
CA ILE A 52 5.49 1.85 0.46
C ILE A 52 6.84 1.61 1.12
N ASN A 53 7.31 0.36 1.14
CA ASN A 53 8.59 0.01 1.75
C ASN A 53 9.77 0.72 1.09
N SER A 54 9.79 0.81 -0.24
CA SER A 54 10.89 1.47 -0.97
C SER A 54 10.91 2.98 -0.74
N ALA A 55 9.75 3.63 -0.69
CA ALA A 55 9.65 5.08 -0.53
C ALA A 55 9.86 5.56 0.92
N THR A 56 9.71 4.65 1.90
CA THR A 56 9.73 5.00 3.33
C THR A 56 10.85 4.35 4.11
N LYS A 57 11.64 3.44 3.50
CA LYS A 57 12.93 3.04 4.07
C LYS A 57 13.76 4.31 4.25
N GLU A 58 14.14 4.58 5.50
CA GLU A 58 15.09 5.65 5.80
C GLU A 58 16.33 5.42 4.93
N VAL A 59 16.69 6.42 4.12
CA VAL A 59 18.02 6.45 3.52
C VAL A 59 18.93 6.83 4.69
N ASP A 60 19.48 5.83 5.38
CA ASP A 60 20.59 6.05 6.31
C ASP A 60 21.68 6.80 5.53
N SER A 61 21.76 8.12 5.73
CA SER A 61 22.73 9.03 5.13
C SER A 61 23.54 9.70 6.23
#